data_AF-A0A6J1ERK5-F1
#
_entry.id   AF-A0A6J1ERK5-F1
#
_cell.length_a   1.000
_cell.length_b   1.000
_cell.length_c   1.000
_cell.angle_alpha   90.00
_cell.angle_beta   90.00
_cell.angle_gamma   90.00
#
_symmetry.space_group_name_H-M   'P 1'
#
loop_
_entity.id
_entity.type
_entity.pdbx_description
1 polymer ?
#
loop_
_entity_poly.entity_id
_entity_poly.type
_entity_poly.pdbx_seq_one_letter_code
_entity_poly.pdbx_strand_id
1 'polypeptide(L)'
;MEELRKLEQVQKLITSMESHGIAMTSSSSSNQFIANFVLLLVKPCGELDFEDKFNLVSEYMPKVSFSEEFLGEASLLLGDRGYRGKEMETTLQPYGDNKLDFGSSMNYCGEMAMVGLDAMQRANSTLEDFFRSYFMFHGMDVNNPQCIFKYFPILSFTESYIYQLDTLNEEIALGGSTFGESQEANERSTRILSAIKSDPFQPLINLHKLHGLLTERLIHELRSGEEYWALERHLCGALASKGKVSVEDVMRAIHLKSFDYRVLNLLLYQLRGERVNDLHMEFLSISELLVEIADDLFDYEDDVLENNFNILRMFVRIYGASAPTALAKFVSEAEEKYDRLLKALDPHLSSLYQRRCEEATKEGGKVSAHPFGSWSMPPLIHDEDSFRASVISNIQT
;
A
#
# COMPACT_ATOMS: atom_id res chain seq x y z
N MET A 1 -30.84 3.62 -1.26
CA MET A 1 -31.80 4.04 -2.30
C MET A 1 -31.18 3.98 -3.70
N GLU A 2 -29.96 4.48 -3.91
CA GLU A 2 -29.32 4.45 -5.25
C GLU A 2 -28.94 3.04 -5.72
N GLU A 3 -28.40 2.18 -4.85
CA GLU A 3 -28.09 0.77 -5.19
C GLU A 3 -29.34 -0.05 -5.53
N LEU A 4 -30.46 0.22 -4.85
CA LEU A 4 -31.76 -0.38 -5.17
C LEU A 4 -32.25 0.03 -6.57
N ARG A 5 -32.04 1.30 -6.96
CA ARG A 5 -32.39 1.78 -8.30
C ARG A 5 -31.51 1.17 -9.39
N LYS A 6 -30.21 0.98 -9.14
CA LYS A 6 -29.30 0.29 -10.07
C LYS A 6 -29.75 -1.15 -10.28
N LEU A 7 -30.13 -1.85 -9.21
CA LEU A 7 -30.68 -3.20 -9.29
C LEU A 7 -31.99 -3.24 -10.09
N GLU A 8 -32.88 -2.26 -9.90
CA GLU A 8 -34.10 -2.15 -10.71
C GLU A 8 -33.83 -1.90 -12.20
N GLN A 9 -32.83 -1.09 -12.54
CA GLN A 9 -32.42 -0.83 -13.93
C GLN A 9 -31.87 -2.10 -14.59
N VAL A 10 -31.00 -2.82 -13.89
CA VAL A 10 -30.45 -4.11 -14.35
C VAL A 10 -31.58 -5.12 -14.55
N GLN A 11 -32.52 -5.22 -13.60
CA GLN A 11 -33.65 -6.15 -13.71
C GLN A 11 -34.57 -5.82 -14.90
N LYS A 12 -34.87 -4.53 -15.14
CA LYS A 12 -35.68 -4.10 -16.30
C LYS A 12 -35.00 -4.44 -17.62
N LEU A 13 -33.69 -4.27 -17.70
CA LEU A 13 -32.93 -4.60 -18.90
C LEU A 13 -32.87 -6.10 -19.15
N ILE A 14 -32.73 -6.92 -18.10
CA ILE A 14 -32.82 -8.39 -18.21
C ILE A 14 -34.18 -8.80 -18.79
N THR A 15 -35.28 -8.22 -18.29
CA THR A 15 -36.63 -8.50 -18.83
C THR A 15 -36.77 -8.09 -20.31
N SER A 16 -36.19 -6.96 -20.73
CA SER A 16 -36.19 -6.54 -22.14
C SER A 16 -35.33 -7.47 -23.02
N MET A 17 -34.17 -7.92 -22.54
CA MET A 17 -33.33 -8.89 -23.24
C MET A 17 -34.08 -10.23 -23.47
N GLU A 18 -34.85 -10.68 -22.48
CA GLU A 18 -35.69 -11.88 -22.57
C GLU A 18 -36.79 -11.71 -23.62
N SER A 19 -37.46 -10.54 -23.67
CA SER A 19 -38.52 -10.29 -24.66
C SER A 19 -38.00 -10.19 -26.09
N HIS A 20 -36.75 -9.79 -26.29
CA HIS A 20 -36.08 -9.70 -27.59
C HIS A 20 -35.42 -11.02 -28.03
N GLY A 21 -35.58 -12.10 -27.25
CA GLY A 21 -35.01 -13.40 -27.59
C GLY A 21 -33.48 -13.47 -27.51
N ILE A 22 -32.83 -12.53 -26.81
CA ILE A 22 -31.38 -12.48 -26.56
C ILE A 22 -31.02 -13.43 -25.39
N ALA A 23 -31.73 -14.55 -25.28
CA ALA A 23 -31.61 -15.47 -24.16
C ALA A 23 -30.26 -16.23 -24.22
N MET A 24 -29.39 -15.96 -23.25
CA MET A 24 -28.09 -16.61 -23.12
C MET A 24 -28.02 -17.46 -21.84
N THR A 25 -28.31 -18.75 -21.98
CA THR A 25 -28.01 -19.84 -21.01
C THR A 25 -28.71 -19.81 -19.64
N SER A 26 -28.82 -20.98 -18.99
CA SER A 26 -29.62 -21.24 -17.78
C SER A 26 -29.10 -20.65 -16.47
N SER A 27 -28.14 -19.71 -16.50
CA SER A 27 -27.55 -19.12 -15.28
C SER A 27 -27.93 -17.64 -15.13
N SER A 28 -28.53 -17.29 -13.98
CA SER A 28 -28.94 -15.92 -13.64
C SER A 28 -27.76 -14.93 -13.61
N SER A 29 -26.56 -15.42 -13.29
CA SER A 29 -25.32 -14.64 -13.26
C SER A 29 -24.88 -14.14 -14.63
N SER A 30 -25.05 -14.93 -15.69
CA SER A 30 -24.66 -14.52 -17.05
C SER A 30 -25.57 -13.41 -17.59
N ASN A 31 -26.88 -13.48 -17.33
CA ASN A 31 -27.83 -12.45 -17.74
C ASN A 31 -27.56 -11.13 -17.01
N GLN A 32 -27.22 -11.21 -15.72
CA GLN A 32 -26.84 -10.04 -14.94
C GLN A 32 -25.55 -9.39 -15.44
N PHE A 33 -24.55 -10.19 -15.84
CA PHE A 33 -23.32 -9.66 -16.44
C PHE A 33 -23.61 -8.91 -17.74
N ILE A 34 -24.35 -9.53 -18.67
CA ILE A 34 -24.65 -8.92 -19.98
C ILE A 34 -25.48 -7.65 -19.81
N ALA A 35 -26.46 -7.64 -18.90
CA ALA A 35 -27.24 -6.44 -18.61
C ALA A 35 -26.37 -5.29 -18.07
N ASN A 36 -25.47 -5.57 -17.13
CA ASN A 36 -24.52 -4.56 -16.64
C ASN A 36 -23.58 -4.07 -17.73
N PHE A 37 -23.13 -4.97 -18.61
CA PHE A 37 -22.26 -4.63 -19.73
C PHE A 37 -22.97 -3.73 -20.75
N VAL A 38 -24.23 -4.02 -21.11
CA VAL A 38 -25.03 -3.16 -21.99
C VAL A 38 -25.27 -1.78 -21.34
N LEU A 39 -25.57 -1.73 -20.04
CA LEU A 39 -25.69 -0.45 -19.32
C LEU A 39 -24.39 0.35 -19.35
N LEU A 40 -23.22 -0.31 -19.26
CA LEU A 40 -21.92 0.35 -19.36
C LEU A 40 -21.69 0.97 -20.73
N LEU A 41 -22.04 0.27 -21.81
CA LEU A 41 -21.90 0.77 -23.18
C LEU A 41 -22.78 2.00 -23.42
N VAL A 42 -24.02 1.96 -22.95
CA VAL A 42 -25.01 2.99 -23.24
C VAL A 42 -24.90 4.20 -22.28
N LYS A 43 -24.36 4.01 -21.08
CA LYS A 43 -24.17 5.10 -20.11
C LYS A 43 -23.13 6.11 -20.61
N PRO A 44 -23.40 7.43 -20.55
CA PRO A 44 -22.40 8.45 -20.88
C PRO A 44 -21.13 8.29 -20.04
N CYS A 45 -19.95 8.29 -20.67
CA CYS A 45 -18.66 8.16 -19.98
C CYS A 45 -17.66 9.17 -20.55
N GLY A 46 -17.62 10.38 -19.99
CA GLY A 46 -16.78 11.45 -20.52
C GLY A 46 -17.15 11.77 -21.97
N GLU A 47 -16.13 11.80 -22.83
CA GLU A 47 -16.26 12.04 -24.28
C GLU A 47 -16.58 10.77 -25.09
N LEU A 48 -16.52 9.58 -24.47
CA LEU A 48 -16.75 8.32 -25.16
C LEU A 48 -18.24 8.10 -25.37
N ASP A 49 -18.65 8.07 -26.63
CA ASP A 49 -20.00 7.72 -27.01
C ASP A 49 -20.20 6.18 -27.00
N PHE A 50 -21.36 5.72 -27.45
CA PHE A 50 -21.63 4.29 -27.53
C PHE A 50 -20.71 3.58 -28.53
N GLU A 51 -20.49 4.20 -29.69
CA GLU A 51 -19.73 3.64 -30.80
C GLU A 51 -18.25 3.50 -30.41
N ASP A 52 -17.70 4.50 -29.72
CA ASP A 52 -16.34 4.46 -29.19
C ASP A 52 -16.12 3.30 -28.21
N LYS A 53 -17.05 3.14 -27.25
CA LYS A 53 -16.96 2.06 -26.25
C LYS A 53 -17.19 0.70 -26.89
N PHE A 54 -18.14 0.60 -27.81
CA PHE A 54 -18.44 -0.65 -28.49
C PHE A 54 -17.23 -1.09 -29.33
N ASN A 55 -16.63 -0.17 -30.10
CA ASN A 55 -15.43 -0.45 -30.88
C ASN A 55 -14.26 -0.89 -29.99
N LEU A 56 -14.01 -0.17 -28.89
CA LEU A 56 -12.95 -0.50 -27.93
C LEU A 56 -13.13 -1.91 -27.33
N VAL A 57 -14.35 -2.32 -27.00
CA VAL A 57 -14.58 -3.65 -26.43
C VAL A 57 -14.64 -4.75 -27.50
N SER A 58 -15.13 -4.43 -28.70
CA SER A 58 -15.22 -5.37 -29.82
C SER A 58 -13.85 -5.86 -30.32
N GLU A 59 -12.80 -5.06 -30.12
CA GLU A 59 -11.41 -5.43 -30.42
C GLU A 59 -10.92 -6.62 -29.56
N TYR A 60 -11.50 -6.78 -28.35
CA TYR A 60 -11.08 -7.78 -27.36
C TYR A 60 -12.11 -8.90 -27.13
N MET A 61 -13.23 -8.90 -27.86
CA MET A 61 -14.32 -9.87 -27.70
C MET A 61 -14.70 -10.55 -29.04
N PRO A 62 -15.05 -11.85 -29.05
CA PRO A 62 -15.68 -12.47 -30.22
C PRO A 62 -16.98 -11.72 -30.56
N LYS A 63 -17.14 -11.28 -31.82
CA LYS A 63 -18.23 -10.44 -32.34
C LYS A 63 -19.59 -10.69 -31.66
N VAL A 64 -19.95 -9.84 -30.69
CA VAL A 64 -21.29 -9.81 -30.09
C VAL A 64 -22.12 -8.83 -30.89
N SER A 65 -23.12 -9.32 -31.61
CA SER A 65 -24.04 -8.46 -32.37
C SER A 65 -25.27 -8.14 -31.51
N PHE A 66 -25.42 -6.89 -31.08
CA PHE A 66 -26.67 -6.37 -30.52
C PHE A 66 -27.48 -5.70 -31.64
N SER A 67 -28.81 -5.78 -31.62
CA SER A 67 -29.65 -5.05 -32.57
C SER A 67 -29.76 -3.57 -32.17
N GLU A 68 -29.81 -2.66 -33.16
CA GLU A 68 -29.99 -1.22 -32.92
C GLU A 68 -31.28 -0.91 -32.14
N GLU A 69 -32.35 -1.68 -32.36
CA GLU A 69 -33.62 -1.56 -31.63
C GLU A 69 -33.46 -1.84 -30.13
N PHE A 70 -32.68 -2.86 -29.77
CA PHE A 70 -32.41 -3.22 -28.37
C PHE A 70 -31.58 -2.16 -27.65
N LEU A 71 -30.61 -1.56 -28.33
CA LEU A 71 -29.76 -0.50 -27.77
C LEU A 71 -30.53 0.81 -27.56
N GLY A 72 -31.50 1.10 -28.43
CA GLY A 72 -32.45 2.20 -28.25
C GLY A 72 -33.27 2.06 -26.97
N GLU A 73 -33.79 0.86 -26.68
CA GLU A 73 -34.50 0.59 -25.43
C GLU A 73 -33.62 0.72 -24.18
N ALA A 74 -32.38 0.21 -24.24
CA ALA A 74 -31.42 0.33 -23.16
C ALA A 74 -31.08 1.80 -22.83
N SER A 75 -31.07 2.67 -23.85
CA SER A 75 -30.83 4.12 -23.71
C SER A 75 -32.00 4.82 -23.01
N LEU A 76 -33.23 4.41 -23.29
CA LEU A 76 -34.44 4.96 -22.66
C LEU A 76 -34.51 4.63 -21.16
N LEU A 77 -33.96 3.49 -20.72
CA LEU A 77 -33.89 3.13 -19.30
C LEU A 77 -32.98 4.07 -18.48
N LEU A 78 -32.07 4.79 -19.13
CA LEU A 78 -31.23 5.81 -18.52
C LEU A 78 -31.86 7.21 -18.55
N GLY A 79 -32.85 7.43 -19.42
CA GLY A 79 -33.42 8.74 -19.77
C GLY A 79 -34.48 9.31 -18.81
N ASP A 80 -34.89 8.59 -17.76
CA ASP A 80 -35.90 9.08 -16.82
C ASP A 80 -35.30 10.02 -15.74
N ARG A 81 -34.66 11.12 -16.18
CA ARG A 81 -34.40 12.29 -15.35
C ARG A 81 -34.66 13.57 -16.14
N GLY A 82 -35.74 14.26 -15.75
CA GLY A 82 -36.01 15.62 -16.15
C GLY A 82 -34.90 16.57 -15.69
N TYR A 83 -34.11 17.07 -16.63
CA TYR A 83 -33.43 18.36 -16.56
C TYR A 83 -33.64 19.07 -17.89
N ARG A 84 -34.46 20.12 -17.86
CA ARG A 84 -34.84 20.96 -19.00
C ARG A 84 -33.96 22.22 -18.98
N GLY A 85 -33.35 22.55 -20.13
CA GLY A 85 -32.78 23.86 -20.48
C GLY A 85 -31.25 23.93 -20.40
N LYS A 86 -30.51 24.50 -21.35
CA LYS A 86 -30.84 25.37 -22.49
C LYS A 86 -29.80 25.18 -23.59
N GLU A 87 -30.27 25.15 -24.83
CA GLU A 87 -29.51 25.47 -26.03
C GLU A 87 -28.99 26.91 -25.96
N MET A 88 -27.76 27.13 -26.41
CA MET A 88 -27.37 28.40 -27.02
C MET A 88 -26.36 28.12 -28.15
N GLU A 89 -26.82 28.41 -29.36
CA GLU A 89 -26.13 28.27 -30.63
C GLU A 89 -25.06 29.35 -30.85
N THR A 90 -24.00 28.94 -31.55
CA THR A 90 -23.12 29.69 -32.47
C THR A 90 -22.24 30.84 -31.95
N THR A 91 -20.92 30.67 -32.07
CA THR A 91 -20.11 31.46 -33.03
C THR A 91 -18.92 30.64 -33.52
N LEU A 92 -18.83 30.45 -34.83
CA LEU A 92 -17.73 29.84 -35.57
C LEU A 92 -16.43 30.66 -35.46
N GLN A 93 -15.27 30.00 -35.35
CA GLN A 93 -14.37 29.86 -36.51
C GLN A 93 -13.28 28.77 -36.33
N PRO A 94 -12.88 28.10 -37.43
CA PRO A 94 -12.04 26.91 -37.45
C PRO A 94 -10.57 27.27 -37.71
N TYR A 95 -9.64 26.58 -37.05
CA TYR A 95 -8.24 26.58 -37.49
C TYR A 95 -7.58 25.23 -37.23
N GLY A 96 -7.16 24.61 -38.33
CA GLY A 96 -5.99 23.74 -38.37
C GLY A 96 -6.23 22.25 -38.17
N ASP A 97 -6.45 21.54 -39.28
CA ASP A 97 -6.03 20.15 -39.44
C ASP A 97 -4.66 19.93 -38.80
N ASN A 98 -4.64 19.20 -37.69
CA ASN A 98 -3.52 18.35 -37.34
C ASN A 98 -4.12 17.02 -36.90
N LYS A 99 -4.03 16.04 -37.80
CA LYS A 99 -3.98 14.63 -37.43
C LYS A 99 -2.94 14.48 -36.33
N LEU A 100 -3.39 14.52 -35.07
CA LEU A 100 -2.61 14.01 -33.97
C LEU A 100 -2.87 12.52 -33.92
N ASP A 101 -1.92 11.85 -34.56
CA ASP A 101 -1.56 10.46 -34.38
C ASP A 101 -1.76 10.06 -32.89
N PHE A 102 -2.82 9.32 -32.58
CA PHE A 102 -3.05 8.73 -31.26
C PHE A 102 -2.21 7.44 -31.07
N GLY A 103 -1.08 7.34 -31.76
CA GLY A 103 0.02 6.45 -31.42
C GLY A 103 1.12 7.26 -30.75
N SER A 104 1.47 6.92 -29.50
CA SER A 104 2.60 7.48 -28.75
C SER A 104 2.39 8.88 -28.13
N SER A 105 1.65 8.96 -27.01
CA SER A 105 1.97 9.88 -25.90
C SER A 105 1.10 9.60 -24.66
N MET A 106 1.33 8.48 -23.98
CA MET A 106 0.96 8.36 -22.57
C MET A 106 2.19 8.75 -21.72
N ASN A 107 2.55 10.04 -21.76
CA ASN A 107 3.52 10.62 -20.84
C ASN A 107 2.80 11.06 -19.55
N TYR A 108 2.49 10.08 -18.69
CA TYR A 108 2.10 10.32 -17.30
C TYR A 108 2.86 9.34 -16.41
N CYS A 109 4.14 9.61 -16.19
CA CYS A 109 4.95 8.82 -15.27
C CYS A 109 5.99 9.75 -14.65
N GLY A 110 5.65 10.34 -13.50
CA GLY A 110 6.54 11.19 -12.73
C GLY A 110 5.84 12.19 -11.80
N GLU A 111 4.67 12.72 -12.17
CA GLU A 111 4.04 13.82 -11.41
C GLU A 111 2.87 13.41 -10.49
N MET A 112 2.20 12.29 -10.77
CA MET A 112 1.01 11.85 -10.04
C MET A 112 1.30 10.60 -9.22
N ALA A 113 0.88 10.60 -7.94
CA ALA A 113 0.98 9.42 -7.08
C ALA A 113 0.01 8.34 -7.59
N MET A 114 0.53 7.12 -7.80
CA MET A 114 -0.24 5.97 -8.28
C MET A 114 0.08 4.74 -7.43
N VAL A 115 -0.94 3.95 -7.11
CA VAL A 115 -0.83 2.71 -6.33
C VAL A 115 -1.39 1.55 -7.13
N GLY A 116 -0.65 0.43 -7.18
CA GLY A 116 -1.12 -0.83 -7.74
C GLY A 116 -2.09 -1.55 -6.82
N LEU A 117 -2.94 -2.41 -7.39
CA LEU A 117 -3.89 -3.22 -6.62
C LEU A 117 -3.20 -4.18 -5.65
N ASP A 118 -2.08 -4.79 -6.06
CA ASP A 118 -1.31 -5.69 -5.20
C ASP A 118 -0.78 -4.97 -3.95
N ALA A 119 -0.19 -3.78 -4.13
CA ALA A 119 0.25 -2.95 -3.01
C ALA A 119 -0.90 -2.59 -2.06
N MET A 120 -2.09 -2.27 -2.60
CA MET A 120 -3.28 -2.04 -1.77
C MET A 120 -3.73 -3.28 -1.01
N GLN A 121 -3.65 -4.47 -1.61
CA GLN A 121 -4.05 -5.70 -0.97
C GLN A 121 -3.10 -6.09 0.16
N ARG A 122 -1.80 -5.92 -0.06
CA ARG A 122 -0.74 -6.24 0.91
C ARG A 122 -0.70 -5.26 2.07
N ALA A 123 -0.92 -3.97 1.81
CA ALA A 123 -1.06 -2.93 2.83
C ALA A 123 -2.19 -3.17 3.86
N ASN A 124 -3.14 -4.07 3.60
CA ASN A 124 -4.29 -4.27 4.48
C ASN A 124 -3.93 -4.76 5.88
N SER A 125 -2.94 -5.64 6.02
CA SER A 125 -2.51 -6.12 7.34
C SER A 125 -1.92 -4.99 8.17
N THR A 126 -1.06 -4.16 7.55
CA THR A 126 -0.50 -2.96 8.19
C THR A 126 -1.59 -1.98 8.61
N LEU A 127 -2.57 -1.74 7.74
CA LEU A 127 -3.69 -0.85 8.05
C LEU A 127 -4.58 -1.40 9.18
N GLU A 128 -4.84 -2.70 9.19
CA GLU A 128 -5.59 -3.33 10.28
C GLU A 128 -4.88 -3.18 11.62
N ASP A 129 -3.58 -3.48 11.68
CA ASP A 129 -2.79 -3.27 12.91
C ASP A 129 -2.78 -1.80 13.30
N PHE A 130 -2.52 -0.89 12.36
CA PHE A 130 -2.52 0.54 12.60
C PHE A 130 -3.86 1.00 13.23
N PHE A 131 -5.00 0.56 12.71
CA PHE A 131 -6.29 0.93 13.31
C PHE A 131 -6.48 0.37 14.71
N ARG A 132 -6.07 -0.86 14.96
CA ARG A 132 -6.20 -1.49 16.29
C ARG A 132 -5.25 -0.90 17.32
N SER A 133 -4.07 -0.46 16.88
CA SER A 133 -2.97 -0.03 17.75
C SER A 133 -2.90 1.49 17.93
N TYR A 134 -3.27 2.29 16.91
CA TYR A 134 -3.12 3.75 16.93
C TYR A 134 -4.40 4.51 17.26
N PHE A 135 -5.59 4.01 16.91
CA PHE A 135 -6.84 4.76 17.13
C PHE A 135 -7.06 5.15 18.59
N MET A 136 -6.60 4.34 19.55
CA MET A 136 -6.70 4.68 20.97
C MET A 136 -5.92 5.94 21.35
N PHE A 137 -4.78 6.21 20.70
CA PHE A 137 -3.99 7.45 20.90
C PHE A 137 -4.68 8.68 20.29
N HIS A 138 -5.68 8.44 19.44
CA HIS A 138 -6.55 9.44 18.83
C HIS A 138 -7.92 9.51 19.51
N GLY A 139 -8.16 8.77 20.60
CA GLY A 139 -9.48 8.72 21.24
C GLY A 139 -10.58 8.19 20.31
N MET A 140 -10.21 7.35 19.34
CA MET A 140 -11.10 6.74 18.37
C MET A 140 -11.35 5.27 18.72
N ASP A 141 -12.52 4.77 18.35
CA ASP A 141 -12.91 3.38 18.52
C ASP A 141 -12.80 2.64 17.19
N VAL A 142 -11.98 1.59 17.16
CA VAL A 142 -11.81 0.72 15.98
C VAL A 142 -13.10 -0.01 15.62
N ASN A 143 -14.03 -0.20 16.57
CA ASN A 143 -15.32 -0.84 16.32
C ASN A 143 -16.35 0.13 15.73
N ASN A 144 -16.00 1.40 15.51
CA ASN A 144 -16.86 2.38 14.86
C ASN A 144 -16.53 2.49 13.36
N PRO A 145 -17.35 1.92 12.45
CA PRO A 145 -17.07 1.92 11.03
C PRO A 145 -17.00 3.34 10.43
N GLN A 146 -17.75 4.30 10.99
CA GLN A 146 -17.72 5.67 10.49
C GLN A 146 -16.35 6.32 10.68
N CYS A 147 -15.69 6.04 11.81
CA CYS A 147 -14.33 6.51 12.08
C CYS A 147 -13.33 5.93 11.07
N ILE A 148 -13.45 4.64 10.76
CA ILE A 148 -12.61 3.97 9.77
C ILE A 148 -12.84 4.57 8.38
N PHE A 149 -14.07 4.48 7.85
CA PHE A 149 -14.36 4.88 6.47
C PHE A 149 -14.12 6.37 6.19
N LYS A 150 -14.13 7.23 7.22
CA LYS A 150 -13.82 8.65 7.07
C LYS A 150 -12.35 8.90 6.71
N TYR A 151 -11.42 8.16 7.31
CA TYR A 151 -9.98 8.40 7.15
C TYR A 151 -9.27 7.35 6.28
N PHE A 152 -9.89 6.18 6.13
CA PHE A 152 -9.38 5.04 5.38
C PHE A 152 -8.86 5.40 3.98
N PRO A 153 -9.55 6.20 3.14
CA PRO A 153 -9.08 6.44 1.77
C PRO A 153 -7.68 7.07 1.69
N ILE A 154 -7.37 8.03 2.55
CA ILE A 154 -6.07 8.71 2.55
C ILE A 154 -4.99 7.84 3.20
N LEU A 155 -5.32 7.18 4.31
CA LEU A 155 -4.39 6.30 5.02
C LEU A 155 -4.03 5.08 4.17
N SER A 156 -5.04 4.41 3.61
CA SER A 156 -4.85 3.25 2.73
C SER A 156 -4.05 3.61 1.48
N PHE A 157 -4.37 4.72 0.82
CA PHE A 157 -3.60 5.16 -0.34
C PHE A 157 -2.14 5.45 0.02
N THR A 158 -1.90 6.14 1.14
CA THR A 158 -0.54 6.48 1.57
C THR A 158 0.28 5.24 1.90
N GLU A 159 -0.29 4.32 2.69
CA GLU A 159 0.36 3.06 3.05
C GLU A 159 0.66 2.22 1.81
N SER A 160 -0.33 2.07 0.92
CA SER A 160 -0.13 1.32 -0.33
C SER A 160 0.95 1.93 -1.22
N TYR A 161 1.11 3.26 -1.18
CA TYR A 161 2.16 3.94 -1.93
C TYR A 161 3.54 3.69 -1.33
N ILE A 162 3.66 3.73 0.00
CA ILE A 162 4.91 3.43 0.71
C ILE A 162 5.30 1.97 0.48
N TYR A 163 4.38 1.03 0.69
CA TYR A 163 4.60 -0.39 0.47
C TYR A 163 5.12 -0.71 -0.95
N GLN A 164 4.53 -0.07 -1.97
CA GLN A 164 5.01 -0.24 -3.35
C GLN A 164 6.45 0.25 -3.53
N LEU A 165 6.85 1.31 -2.83
CA LEU A 165 8.22 1.81 -2.86
C LEU A 165 9.18 0.93 -2.08
N ASP A 166 8.74 0.34 -0.97
CA ASP A 166 9.52 -0.65 -0.20
C ASP A 166 9.89 -1.84 -1.08
N THR A 167 8.91 -2.46 -1.76
CA THR A 167 9.14 -3.58 -2.68
C THR A 167 10.14 -3.22 -3.78
N LEU A 168 10.00 -2.03 -4.38
CA LEU A 168 10.93 -1.57 -5.41
C LEU A 168 12.35 -1.33 -4.87
N ASN A 169 12.46 -0.91 -3.61
CA ASN A 169 13.75 -0.73 -2.96
C ASN A 169 14.44 -2.07 -2.68
N GLU A 170 13.71 -3.09 -2.22
CA GLU A 170 14.21 -4.46 -2.03
C GLU A 170 14.70 -5.08 -3.35
N GLU A 171 13.93 -4.92 -4.44
CA GLU A 171 14.34 -5.36 -5.79
C GLU A 171 15.67 -4.72 -6.25
N ILE A 172 15.88 -3.44 -5.91
CA ILE A 172 17.14 -2.75 -6.19
C ILE A 172 18.28 -3.33 -5.35
N ALA A 173 18.04 -3.62 -4.07
CA ALA A 173 19.03 -4.19 -3.15
C ALA A 173 19.52 -5.59 -3.60
N LEU A 174 18.65 -6.35 -4.26
CA LEU A 174 18.96 -7.66 -4.86
C LEU A 174 19.78 -7.59 -6.16
N GLY A 175 20.07 -6.40 -6.67
CA GLY A 175 20.90 -6.22 -7.87
C GLY A 175 20.13 -6.18 -9.18
N GLY A 176 18.83 -5.88 -9.16
CA GLY A 176 18.05 -5.44 -10.32
C GLY A 176 18.29 -6.25 -11.60
N SER A 177 18.18 -7.57 -11.57
CA SER A 177 18.20 -8.42 -12.77
C SER A 177 17.75 -9.85 -12.44
N THR A 178 16.44 -10.10 -12.44
CA THR A 178 15.87 -11.43 -12.74
C THR A 178 14.36 -11.33 -12.90
N PHE A 179 13.87 -11.18 -14.13
CA PHE A 179 13.03 -12.16 -14.85
C PHE A 179 12.69 -11.55 -16.23
N GLY A 180 12.74 -12.38 -17.28
CA GLY A 180 12.72 -11.92 -18.67
C GLY A 180 11.45 -11.18 -19.04
N GLU A 181 11.52 -9.86 -19.13
CA GLU A 181 10.45 -9.02 -19.65
C GLU A 181 10.86 -8.33 -20.95
N SER A 182 9.86 -8.13 -21.82
CA SER A 182 10.02 -7.53 -23.14
C SER A 182 10.63 -6.12 -23.06
N GLN A 183 11.23 -5.70 -24.18
CA GLN A 183 11.96 -4.44 -24.30
C GLN A 183 11.11 -3.19 -23.92
N GLU A 184 9.78 -3.25 -24.09
CA GLU A 184 8.83 -2.18 -23.71
C GLU A 184 8.50 -2.15 -22.20
N ALA A 185 8.39 -3.31 -21.54
CA ALA A 185 8.24 -3.39 -20.09
C ALA A 185 9.49 -2.85 -19.40
N ASN A 186 10.66 -3.17 -19.98
CA ASN A 186 11.95 -2.68 -19.51
C ASN A 186 12.04 -1.14 -19.57
N GLU A 187 11.55 -0.48 -20.62
CA GLU A 187 11.57 0.99 -20.71
C GLU A 187 10.63 1.67 -19.70
N ARG A 188 9.43 1.12 -19.45
CA ARG A 188 8.49 1.66 -18.45
C ARG A 188 9.00 1.45 -17.03
N SER A 189 9.55 0.27 -16.74
CA SER A 189 10.21 -0.05 -15.47
C SER A 189 11.44 0.85 -15.26
N THR A 190 12.25 1.09 -16.30
CA THR A 190 13.40 2.02 -16.21
C THR A 190 12.96 3.47 -15.91
N ARG A 191 11.83 3.95 -16.47
CA ARG A 191 11.31 5.29 -16.18
C ARG A 191 10.76 5.42 -14.76
N ILE A 192 9.99 4.44 -14.30
CA ILE A 192 9.49 4.36 -12.91
C ILE A 192 10.66 4.33 -11.94
N LEU A 193 11.63 3.44 -12.18
CA LEU A 193 12.88 3.36 -11.41
C LEU A 193 13.68 4.67 -11.44
N SER A 194 13.69 5.40 -12.56
CA SER A 194 14.40 6.69 -12.66
C SER A 194 13.73 7.82 -11.89
N ALA A 195 12.39 7.88 -11.87
CA ALA A 195 11.63 8.88 -11.12
C ALA A 195 11.74 8.63 -9.60
N ILE A 196 11.68 7.36 -9.20
CA ILE A 196 11.87 6.90 -7.81
C ILE A 196 13.31 7.16 -7.33
N LYS A 197 14.31 7.01 -8.21
CA LYS A 197 15.71 7.31 -7.86
C LYS A 197 16.00 8.78 -7.57
N SER A 198 15.18 9.72 -8.04
CA SER A 198 15.41 11.15 -7.81
C SER A 198 14.71 11.71 -6.58
N ASP A 199 13.41 11.43 -6.41
CA ASP A 199 12.60 11.85 -5.26
C ASP A 199 11.33 10.98 -5.20
N PRO A 200 11.37 9.83 -4.50
CA PRO A 200 10.29 8.85 -4.52
C PRO A 200 9.00 9.37 -3.87
N PHE A 201 9.10 10.29 -2.90
CA PHE A 201 7.93 10.82 -2.20
C PHE A 201 7.35 12.09 -2.80
N GLN A 202 8.01 12.75 -3.77
CA GLN A 202 7.48 13.99 -4.36
C GLN A 202 6.03 13.88 -4.87
N PRO A 203 5.59 12.80 -5.53
CA PRO A 203 4.20 12.67 -5.96
C PRO A 203 3.22 12.60 -4.78
N LEU A 204 3.59 11.88 -3.72
CA LEU A 204 2.80 11.76 -2.49
C LEU A 204 2.74 13.09 -1.73
N ILE A 205 3.86 13.81 -1.63
CA ILE A 205 3.95 15.16 -1.05
C ILE A 205 3.03 16.13 -1.79
N ASN A 206 3.03 16.09 -3.13
CA ASN A 206 2.14 16.94 -3.94
C ASN A 206 0.66 16.62 -3.68
N LEU A 207 0.31 15.34 -3.57
CA LEU A 207 -1.04 14.90 -3.24
C LEU A 207 -1.47 15.43 -1.86
N HIS A 208 -0.68 15.19 -0.81
CA HIS A 208 -1.01 15.65 0.54
C HIS A 208 -1.09 17.18 0.62
N LYS A 209 -0.25 17.90 -0.14
CA LYS A 209 -0.31 19.37 -0.27
C LYS A 209 -1.63 19.84 -0.87
N LEU A 210 -2.09 19.20 -1.95
CA LEU A 210 -3.36 19.53 -2.61
C LEU A 210 -4.55 19.34 -1.66
N HIS A 211 -4.49 18.34 -0.78
CA HIS A 211 -5.51 18.07 0.23
C HIS A 211 -5.35 18.90 1.52
N GLY A 212 -4.35 19.77 1.61
CA GLY A 212 -4.10 20.59 2.80
C GLY A 212 -3.62 19.81 4.02
N LEU A 213 -3.04 18.62 3.81
CA LEU A 213 -2.57 17.71 4.86
C LEU A 213 -1.06 17.80 5.13
N LEU A 214 -0.32 18.49 4.26
CA LEU A 214 1.13 18.56 4.33
C LEU A 214 1.60 19.40 5.52
N THR A 215 2.54 18.86 6.29
CA THR A 215 3.25 19.57 7.37
C THR A 215 4.75 19.30 7.29
N GLU A 216 5.56 20.20 7.86
CA GLU A 216 7.02 20.03 7.91
C GLU A 216 7.42 18.72 8.61
N ARG A 217 6.68 18.32 9.66
CA ARG A 217 6.94 17.06 10.36
C ARG A 217 6.63 15.84 9.49
N LEU A 218 5.55 15.89 8.71
CA LEU A 218 5.21 14.82 7.76
C LEU A 218 6.28 14.68 6.67
N ILE A 219 6.77 15.81 6.12
CA ILE A 219 7.86 15.80 5.14
C ILE A 219 9.12 15.18 5.76
N HIS A 220 9.46 15.56 6.99
CA HIS A 220 10.62 15.00 7.69
C HIS A 220 10.53 13.48 7.89
N GLU A 221 9.36 12.95 8.26
CA GLU A 221 9.17 11.50 8.38
C GLU A 221 9.27 10.78 7.02
N LEU A 222 8.76 11.37 5.93
CA LEU A 222 8.96 10.81 4.58
C LEU A 222 10.44 10.79 4.18
N ARG A 223 11.18 11.87 4.45
CA ARG A 223 12.64 11.90 4.21
C ARG A 223 13.41 10.93 5.10
N SER A 224 12.88 10.63 6.29
CA SER A 224 13.42 9.58 7.17
C SER A 224 13.28 8.19 6.54
N GLY A 225 12.19 7.92 5.80
CA GLY A 225 12.04 6.70 5.01
C GLY A 225 13.03 6.60 3.85
N GLU A 226 13.31 7.71 3.16
CA GLU A 226 14.34 7.72 2.11
C GLU A 226 15.74 7.42 2.66
N GLU A 227 16.05 7.97 3.83
CA GLU A 227 17.28 7.68 4.56
C GLU A 227 17.34 6.20 4.95
N TYR A 228 16.25 5.63 5.46
CA TYR A 228 16.15 4.19 5.77
C TYR A 228 16.49 3.33 4.56
N TRP A 229 15.81 3.54 3.42
CA TRP A 229 16.06 2.78 2.20
C TRP A 229 17.51 2.91 1.70
N ALA A 230 18.12 4.09 1.84
CA ALA A 230 19.52 4.28 1.49
C ALA A 230 20.45 3.48 2.42
N LEU A 231 20.18 3.48 3.72
CA LEU A 231 20.93 2.70 4.71
C LEU A 231 20.76 1.20 4.49
N GLU A 232 19.54 0.73 4.26
CA GLU A 232 19.27 -0.69 3.98
C GLU A 232 20.05 -1.19 2.77
N ARG A 233 19.96 -0.51 1.63
CA ARG A 233 20.74 -0.87 0.42
C ARG A 233 22.24 -0.85 0.70
N HIS A 234 22.72 0.13 1.47
CA HIS A 234 24.13 0.23 1.83
C HIS A 234 24.59 -0.94 2.71
N LEU A 235 23.83 -1.25 3.76
CA LEU A 235 24.14 -2.28 4.75
C LEU A 235 24.04 -3.69 4.15
N CYS A 236 22.97 -3.98 3.43
CA CYS A 236 22.79 -5.27 2.74
C CYS A 236 23.83 -5.47 1.62
N GLY A 237 24.15 -4.40 0.87
CA GLY A 237 25.23 -4.44 -0.11
C GLY A 237 26.61 -4.67 0.52
N ALA A 238 26.86 -4.09 1.71
CA ALA A 238 28.08 -4.33 2.46
C ALA A 238 28.18 -5.79 2.95
N LEU A 239 27.06 -6.40 3.38
CA LEU A 239 27.05 -7.83 3.74
C LEU A 239 27.34 -8.73 2.53
N ALA A 240 26.64 -8.51 1.41
CA ALA A 240 26.83 -9.28 0.18
C ALA A 240 28.26 -9.20 -0.37
N SER A 241 28.92 -8.05 -0.23
CA SER A 241 30.32 -7.84 -0.64
C SER A 241 31.35 -8.20 0.44
N LYS A 242 30.92 -8.73 1.60
CA LYS A 242 31.77 -9.02 2.78
C LYS A 242 32.53 -7.79 3.28
N GLY A 243 31.98 -6.60 3.04
CA GLY A 243 32.46 -5.31 3.51
C GLY A 243 32.30 -5.11 5.02
N LYS A 244 32.70 -3.92 5.49
CA LYS A 244 32.51 -3.51 6.89
C LYS A 244 31.10 -2.94 7.07
N VAL A 245 30.49 -3.26 8.20
CA VAL A 245 29.21 -2.71 8.64
C VAL A 245 29.45 -1.78 9.81
N SER A 246 28.88 -0.58 9.75
CA SER A 246 28.95 0.44 10.79
C SER A 246 27.85 0.20 11.82
N VAL A 247 28.17 0.23 13.12
CA VAL A 247 27.14 0.10 14.15
C VAL A 247 26.23 1.31 14.14
N GLU A 248 26.76 2.51 13.92
CA GLU A 248 25.99 3.75 13.89
C GLU A 248 24.92 3.74 12.80
N ASP A 249 25.26 3.23 11.61
CA ASP A 249 24.33 3.12 10.48
C ASP A 249 23.25 2.07 10.74
N VAL A 250 23.61 0.95 11.36
CA VAL A 250 22.67 -0.11 11.76
C VAL A 250 21.69 0.42 12.81
N MET A 251 22.19 1.13 13.83
CA MET A 251 21.33 1.76 14.82
C MET A 251 20.43 2.81 14.18
N ARG A 252 20.94 3.60 13.23
CA ARG A 252 20.11 4.58 12.52
C ARG A 252 19.02 3.90 11.71
N ALA A 253 19.33 2.84 10.97
CA ALA A 253 18.38 2.11 10.14
C ALA A 253 17.22 1.54 10.96
N ILE A 254 17.49 0.82 12.05
CA ILE A 254 16.42 0.20 12.87
C ILE A 254 15.48 1.25 13.49
N HIS A 255 15.98 2.45 13.84
CA HIS A 255 15.12 3.53 14.34
C HIS A 255 14.29 4.21 13.24
N LEU A 256 14.67 4.05 11.98
CA LEU A 256 13.97 4.63 10.84
C LEU A 256 12.98 3.67 10.19
N LYS A 257 13.10 2.35 10.44
CA LYS A 257 12.35 1.29 9.77
C LYS A 257 10.83 1.51 9.75
N SER A 258 10.20 1.79 10.90
CA SER A 258 8.74 2.03 11.00
C SER A 258 8.31 3.48 10.68
N PHE A 259 8.91 4.12 9.68
CA PHE A 259 8.55 5.51 9.32
C PHE A 259 7.14 5.62 8.72
N ASP A 260 6.67 4.57 8.06
CA ASP A 260 5.33 4.39 7.50
C ASP A 260 4.24 4.58 8.58
N TYR A 261 4.35 3.90 9.72
CA TYR A 261 3.45 4.06 10.86
C TYR A 261 3.45 5.50 11.40
N ARG A 262 4.63 6.13 11.47
CA ARG A 262 4.75 7.54 11.90
C ARG A 262 4.10 8.51 10.91
N VAL A 263 4.26 8.26 9.60
CA VAL A 263 3.58 9.00 8.53
C VAL A 263 2.06 8.86 8.65
N LEU A 264 1.55 7.64 8.82
CA LEU A 264 0.12 7.38 9.01
C LEU A 264 -0.43 8.06 10.27
N ASN A 265 0.32 8.01 11.37
CA ASN A 265 -0.06 8.64 12.64
C ASN A 265 -0.15 10.17 12.51
N LEU A 266 0.85 10.80 11.88
CA LEU A 266 0.85 12.24 11.61
C LEU A 266 -0.30 12.64 10.67
N LEU A 267 -0.55 11.86 9.62
CA LEU A 267 -1.67 12.08 8.72
C LEU A 267 -3.01 12.01 9.47
N LEU A 268 -3.17 11.05 10.38
CA LEU A 268 -4.39 10.93 11.16
C LEU A 268 -4.61 12.15 12.08
N TYR A 269 -3.57 12.70 12.69
CA TYR A 269 -3.68 13.98 13.42
C TYR A 269 -4.16 15.12 12.50
N GLN A 270 -3.59 15.24 11.30
CA GLN A 270 -3.97 16.29 10.34
C GLN A 270 -5.39 16.13 9.82
N LEU A 271 -5.79 14.90 9.46
CA LEU A 271 -7.15 14.58 9.01
C LEU A 271 -8.21 14.89 10.08
N ARG A 272 -7.83 14.84 11.35
CA ARG A 272 -8.70 15.17 12.49
C ARG A 272 -8.65 16.65 12.88
N GLY A 273 -7.70 17.42 12.35
CA GLY A 273 -7.47 18.81 12.75
C GLY A 273 -6.96 18.93 14.18
N GLU A 274 -6.27 17.91 14.69
CA GLU A 274 -5.74 17.88 16.05
C GLU A 274 -4.25 18.19 16.09
N ARG A 275 -3.79 18.71 17.23
CA ARG A 275 -2.36 18.91 17.46
C ARG A 275 -1.71 17.57 17.76
N VAL A 276 -0.54 17.36 17.16
CA VAL A 276 0.29 16.18 17.44
C VAL A 276 0.67 16.18 18.91
N ASN A 277 0.47 15.04 19.58
CA ASN A 277 0.90 14.83 20.95
C ASN A 277 2.31 14.23 20.97
N ASP A 278 3.30 15.02 21.40
CA ASP A 278 4.70 14.60 21.38
C ASP A 278 4.99 13.42 22.31
N LEU A 279 4.29 13.30 23.43
CA LEU A 279 4.43 12.14 24.32
C LEU A 279 3.95 10.87 23.63
N HIS A 280 2.83 10.93 22.89
CA HIS A 280 2.34 9.79 22.13
C HIS A 280 3.33 9.40 21.03
N MET A 281 3.87 10.37 20.29
CA MET A 281 4.87 10.13 19.25
C MET A 281 6.14 9.50 19.82
N GLU A 282 6.65 10.00 20.95
CA GLU A 282 7.85 9.43 21.58
C GLU A 282 7.60 8.01 22.10
N PHE A 283 6.47 7.79 22.78
CA PHE A 283 6.10 6.45 23.26
C PHE A 283 6.00 5.44 22.11
N LEU A 284 5.24 5.78 21.06
CA LEU A 284 5.02 4.91 19.92
C LEU A 284 6.34 4.60 19.20
N SER A 285 7.24 5.57 19.02
CA SER A 285 8.55 5.33 18.39
C SER A 285 9.42 4.28 19.09
N ILE A 286 9.32 4.19 20.43
CA ILE A 286 10.05 3.17 21.19
C ILE A 286 9.32 1.83 21.15
N SER A 287 7.99 1.85 21.12
CA SER A 287 7.21 0.62 20.97
C SER A 287 7.40 -0.01 19.60
N GLU A 288 7.37 0.80 18.54
CA GLU A 288 7.69 0.43 17.16
C GLU A 288 9.07 -0.23 17.10
N LEU A 289 10.11 0.41 17.65
CA LEU A 289 11.46 -0.16 17.71
C LEU A 289 11.50 -1.57 18.34
N LEU A 290 10.77 -1.78 19.44
CA LEU A 290 10.74 -3.10 20.08
C LEU A 290 10.00 -4.15 19.23
N VAL A 291 8.95 -3.74 18.53
CA VAL A 291 8.23 -4.62 17.58
C VAL A 291 9.14 -4.98 16.41
N GLU A 292 9.84 -4.02 15.80
CA GLU A 292 10.78 -4.27 14.70
C GLU A 292 11.88 -5.26 15.10
N ILE A 293 12.43 -5.14 16.31
CA ILE A 293 13.43 -6.10 16.79
C ILE A 293 12.78 -7.48 16.99
N ALA A 294 11.54 -7.55 17.45
CA ALA A 294 10.85 -8.82 17.64
C ALA A 294 10.55 -9.52 16.30
N ASP A 295 10.14 -8.75 15.29
CA ASP A 295 9.87 -9.24 13.93
C ASP A 295 11.18 -9.67 13.26
N ASP A 296 12.25 -8.88 13.32
CA ASP A 296 13.58 -9.27 12.82
C ASP A 296 14.08 -10.58 13.48
N LEU A 297 13.81 -10.81 14.77
CA LEU A 297 14.21 -12.07 15.42
C LEU A 297 13.38 -13.26 14.97
N PHE A 298 12.12 -13.02 14.56
CA PHE A 298 11.22 -14.04 14.05
C PHE A 298 11.55 -14.40 12.60
N ASP A 299 11.78 -13.40 11.76
CA ASP A 299 12.04 -13.52 10.32
C ASP A 299 13.53 -13.68 9.98
N TYR A 300 14.40 -13.84 10.99
CA TYR A 300 15.86 -13.84 10.85
C TYR A 300 16.40 -14.76 9.72
N GLU A 301 15.88 -15.98 9.62
CA GLU A 301 16.34 -16.93 8.60
C GLU A 301 15.89 -16.50 7.20
N ASP A 302 14.65 -16.05 7.05
CA ASP A 302 14.07 -15.60 5.79
C ASP A 302 14.74 -14.30 5.31
N ASP A 303 14.98 -13.34 6.19
CA ASP A 303 15.73 -12.12 5.87
C ASP A 303 17.16 -12.41 5.41
N VAL A 304 17.81 -13.39 6.05
CA VAL A 304 19.12 -13.88 5.60
C VAL A 304 19.01 -14.59 4.25
N LEU A 305 17.90 -15.22 3.89
CA LEU A 305 17.71 -15.82 2.55
C LEU A 305 17.36 -14.80 1.47
N GLU A 306 16.72 -13.70 1.83
CA GLU A 306 16.29 -12.66 0.91
C GLU A 306 17.26 -11.49 0.81
N ASN A 307 18.31 -11.47 1.65
CA ASN A 307 19.25 -10.34 1.74
C ASN A 307 18.59 -9.05 2.27
N ASN A 308 17.56 -9.17 3.08
CA ASN A 308 16.86 -8.04 3.70
C ASN A 308 17.64 -7.52 4.92
N PHE A 309 17.35 -6.28 5.32
CA PHE A 309 17.90 -5.73 6.55
C PHE A 309 17.34 -6.49 7.75
N ASN A 310 18.21 -6.84 8.69
CA ASN A 310 17.83 -7.50 9.93
C ASN A 310 18.83 -7.16 11.03
N ILE A 311 18.36 -6.69 12.18
CA ILE A 311 19.21 -6.18 13.25
C ILE A 311 20.16 -7.25 13.80
N LEU A 312 19.69 -8.49 13.97
CA LEU A 312 20.53 -9.58 14.46
C LEU A 312 21.58 -9.97 13.42
N ARG A 313 21.21 -10.03 12.14
CA ARG A 313 22.15 -10.26 11.02
C ARG A 313 23.28 -9.24 11.03
N MET A 314 22.95 -7.96 11.17
CA MET A 314 23.94 -6.88 11.26
C MET A 314 24.81 -7.01 12.51
N PHE A 315 24.23 -7.35 13.65
CA PHE A 315 24.97 -7.54 14.90
C PHE A 315 25.91 -8.75 14.83
N VAL A 316 25.53 -9.85 14.18
CA VAL A 316 26.41 -10.99 13.95
C VAL A 316 27.62 -10.58 13.11
N ARG A 317 27.42 -9.73 12.10
CA ARG A 317 28.54 -9.20 11.29
C ARG A 317 29.51 -8.36 12.10
N ILE A 318 29.01 -7.53 13.02
CA ILE A 318 29.82 -6.59 13.81
C ILE A 318 30.49 -7.29 15.01
N TYR A 319 29.72 -8.09 15.76
CA TYR A 319 30.10 -8.63 17.07
C TYR A 319 30.37 -10.14 17.07
N GLY A 320 30.11 -10.84 15.96
CA GLY A 320 30.24 -12.29 15.86
C GLY A 320 29.43 -13.01 16.94
N ALA A 321 30.08 -13.91 17.67
CA ALA A 321 29.44 -14.68 18.74
C ALA A 321 28.89 -13.84 19.91
N SER A 322 29.30 -12.56 20.03
CA SER A 322 28.80 -11.67 21.09
C SER A 322 27.51 -10.92 20.69
N ALA A 323 27.00 -11.13 19.47
CA ALA A 323 25.81 -10.45 18.96
C ALA A 323 24.57 -10.56 19.86
N PRO A 324 24.19 -11.75 20.39
CA PRO A 324 23.04 -11.86 21.30
C PRO A 324 23.19 -11.01 22.57
N THR A 325 24.41 -10.93 23.12
CA THR A 325 24.68 -10.14 24.33
C THR A 325 24.59 -8.64 24.04
N ALA A 326 25.14 -8.20 22.91
CA ALA A 326 25.04 -6.81 22.48
C ALA A 326 23.58 -6.40 22.20
N LEU A 327 22.82 -7.26 21.52
CA LEU A 327 21.41 -7.01 21.21
C LEU A 327 20.54 -7.01 22.48
N ALA A 328 20.75 -7.96 23.39
CA ALA A 328 20.03 -8.00 24.67
C ALA A 328 20.26 -6.73 25.50
N LYS A 329 21.48 -6.18 25.49
CA LYS A 329 21.77 -4.90 26.14
C LYS A 329 20.98 -3.74 25.50
N PHE A 330 20.97 -3.67 24.17
CA PHE A 330 20.23 -2.64 23.44
C PHE A 330 18.72 -2.73 23.71
N VAL A 331 18.15 -3.94 23.67
CA VAL A 331 16.75 -4.21 24.00
C VAL A 331 16.43 -3.77 25.43
N SER A 332 17.30 -4.09 26.41
CA SER A 332 17.09 -3.69 27.81
C SER A 332 17.01 -2.16 27.96
N GLU A 333 17.88 -1.41 27.28
CA GLU A 333 17.88 0.05 27.29
C GLU A 333 16.58 0.63 26.66
N ALA A 334 16.10 0.00 25.57
CA ALA A 334 14.83 0.37 24.93
C ALA A 334 13.62 0.05 25.82
N GLU A 335 13.59 -1.12 26.48
CA GLU A 335 12.54 -1.51 27.44
C GLU A 335 12.49 -0.55 28.65
N GLU A 336 13.65 -0.14 29.20
CA GLU A 336 13.70 0.86 30.27
C GLU A 336 13.12 2.23 29.83
N LYS A 337 13.35 2.62 28.57
CA LYS A 337 12.75 3.84 28.02
C LYS A 337 11.25 3.67 27.80
N TYR A 338 10.83 2.54 27.24
CA TYR A 338 9.44 2.17 27.05
C TYR A 338 8.66 2.26 28.37
N ASP A 339 9.16 1.62 29.43
CA ASP A 339 8.52 1.58 30.74
C ASP A 339 8.36 2.97 31.36
N ARG A 340 9.33 3.85 31.17
CA ARG A 340 9.26 5.24 31.64
C ARG A 340 8.19 6.02 30.90
N LEU A 341 8.10 5.88 29.59
CA LEU A 341 7.11 6.56 28.76
C LEU A 341 5.70 6.01 28.99
N LEU A 342 5.56 4.69 29.12
CA LEU A 342 4.28 4.05 29.43
C LEU A 342 3.67 4.58 30.73
N LYS A 343 4.49 4.79 31.76
CA LYS A 343 4.08 5.37 33.05
C LYS A 343 3.73 6.86 32.96
N ALA A 344 4.23 7.56 31.94
CA ALA A 344 3.94 8.97 31.71
C ALA A 344 2.64 9.18 30.90
N LEU A 345 2.16 8.16 30.18
CA LEU A 345 0.87 8.20 29.48
C LEU A 345 -0.31 8.32 30.45
N ASP A 346 -1.45 8.74 29.89
CA ASP A 346 -2.72 8.63 30.61
C ASP A 346 -2.96 7.17 31.07
N PRO A 347 -3.32 6.92 32.34
CA PRO A 347 -3.45 5.56 32.87
C PRO A 347 -4.48 4.69 32.14
N HIS A 348 -5.55 5.30 31.62
CA HIS A 348 -6.54 4.56 30.86
C HIS A 348 -5.98 4.15 29.49
N LEU A 349 -5.32 5.08 28.79
CA LEU A 349 -4.63 4.80 27.52
C LEU A 349 -3.53 3.73 27.68
N SER A 350 -2.71 3.85 28.73
CA SER A 350 -1.67 2.85 29.06
C SER A 350 -2.25 1.44 29.22
N SER A 351 -3.36 1.32 29.96
CA SER A 351 -4.04 0.03 30.16
C SER A 351 -4.66 -0.53 28.87
N LEU A 352 -5.22 0.32 28.02
CA LEU A 352 -5.74 -0.10 26.71
C LEU A 352 -4.63 -0.60 25.81
N TYR A 353 -3.50 0.11 25.76
CA TYR A 353 -2.36 -0.28 24.94
C TYR A 353 -1.77 -1.62 25.38
N GLN A 354 -1.57 -1.82 26.68
CA GLN A 354 -1.09 -3.09 27.22
C GLN A 354 -2.00 -4.27 26.83
N ARG A 355 -3.32 -4.07 26.88
CA ARG A 355 -4.28 -5.09 26.46
C ARG A 355 -4.14 -5.40 24.96
N ARG A 356 -3.96 -4.38 24.12
CA ARG A 356 -3.70 -4.59 22.69
C ARG A 356 -2.42 -5.39 22.44
N CYS A 357 -1.34 -5.12 23.17
CA CYS A 357 -0.10 -5.91 23.08
C CYS A 357 -0.35 -7.40 23.43
N GLU A 358 -1.14 -7.67 24.47
CA GLU A 358 -1.52 -9.06 24.83
C GLU A 358 -2.37 -9.74 23.75
N GLU A 359 -3.27 -8.99 23.10
CA GLU A 359 -4.10 -9.49 21.99
C GLU A 359 -3.22 -9.81 20.77
N ALA A 360 -2.34 -8.90 20.37
CA ALA A 360 -1.40 -9.09 19.26
C ALA A 360 -0.51 -10.32 19.47
N THR A 361 0.02 -10.49 20.69
CA THR A 361 0.86 -11.64 21.05
C THR A 361 0.10 -12.96 20.92
N LYS A 362 -1.20 -12.99 21.28
CA LYS A 362 -2.06 -14.17 21.14
C LYS A 362 -2.42 -14.46 19.69
N GLU A 363 -2.69 -13.43 18.90
CA GLU A 363 -2.95 -13.53 17.45
C GLU A 363 -1.73 -14.14 16.72
N GLY A 364 -0.51 -13.78 17.15
CA GLY A 364 0.75 -14.39 16.69
C GLY A 364 1.06 -15.78 17.27
N GLY A 365 0.13 -16.42 17.98
CA GLY A 365 0.26 -17.80 18.44
C GLY A 365 1.15 -18.04 19.67
N LYS A 366 1.68 -16.98 20.31
CA LYS A 366 2.52 -17.09 21.51
C LYS A 366 1.69 -16.90 22.79
N VAL A 367 1.79 -17.85 23.74
CA VAL A 367 1.24 -17.70 25.10
C VAL A 367 2.37 -17.22 26.01
N SER A 368 2.56 -15.91 26.06
CA SER A 368 3.60 -15.27 26.88
C SER A 368 3.01 -14.74 28.20
N ALA A 369 3.79 -14.82 29.29
CA ALA A 369 3.47 -14.15 30.56
C ALA A 369 3.88 -12.66 30.58
N HIS A 370 4.68 -12.21 29.61
CA HIS A 370 5.14 -10.83 29.48
C HIS A 370 4.37 -10.11 28.36
N PRO A 371 4.01 -8.82 28.51
CA PRO A 371 3.20 -8.07 27.53
C PRO A 371 3.77 -8.01 26.11
N PHE A 372 5.08 -8.19 25.95
CA PHE A 372 5.79 -8.17 24.66
C PHE A 372 6.20 -9.55 24.13
N GLY A 373 5.80 -10.64 24.79
CA GLY A 373 6.41 -11.94 24.51
C GLY A 373 7.68 -12.19 25.33
N SER A 374 8.31 -13.34 25.10
CA SER A 374 9.66 -13.63 25.56
C SER A 374 10.63 -13.48 24.39
N TRP A 375 11.73 -12.74 24.58
CA TRP A 375 12.81 -12.67 23.61
C TRP A 375 13.42 -14.06 23.40
N SER A 376 13.37 -14.57 22.18
CA SER A 376 14.00 -15.82 21.78
C SER A 376 15.02 -15.51 20.70
N MET A 377 16.30 -15.69 21.00
CA MET A 377 17.36 -15.51 20.02
C MET A 377 17.42 -16.75 19.12
N PRO A 378 17.25 -16.61 17.80
CA PRO A 378 17.43 -17.72 16.87
C PRO A 378 18.91 -18.16 16.82
N PRO A 379 19.20 -19.37 16.32
CA PRO A 379 20.57 -19.81 16.09
C PRO A 379 21.31 -18.86 15.14
N LEU A 380 22.55 -18.49 15.48
CA LEU A 380 23.30 -17.51 14.69
C LEU A 380 23.79 -18.09 13.36
N ILE A 381 23.57 -17.35 12.28
CA ILE A 381 24.11 -17.65 10.96
C ILE A 381 25.43 -16.89 10.78
N HIS A 382 26.55 -17.60 10.92
CA HIS A 382 27.89 -17.00 10.79
C HIS A 382 28.39 -16.93 9.35
N ASP A 383 27.91 -17.83 8.49
CA ASP A 383 28.24 -17.89 7.07
C ASP A 383 26.96 -17.97 6.24
N GLU A 384 26.53 -16.81 5.77
CA GLU A 384 25.31 -16.66 4.97
C GLU A 384 25.40 -17.41 3.64
N ASP A 385 26.58 -17.49 3.02
CA ASP A 385 26.76 -18.18 1.73
C ASP A 385 26.51 -19.69 1.91
N SER A 386 27.11 -20.27 2.96
CA SER A 386 26.92 -21.67 3.32
C SER A 386 25.47 -21.97 3.74
N PHE A 387 24.84 -21.06 4.49
CA PHE A 387 23.44 -21.20 4.89
C PHE A 387 22.51 -21.21 3.67
N ARG A 388 22.59 -20.21 2.78
CA ARG A 388 21.81 -20.14 1.54
C ARG A 388 22.01 -21.38 0.67
N ALA A 389 23.25 -21.83 0.50
CA ALA A 389 23.55 -23.05 -0.27
C ALA A 389 22.90 -24.30 0.33
N SER A 390 22.88 -24.43 1.66
CA SER A 390 22.26 -25.56 2.34
C SER A 390 20.75 -25.61 2.16
N VAL A 391 20.07 -24.46 2.23
CA VAL A 391 18.61 -24.37 2.03
C VAL A 391 18.24 -24.72 0.59
N ILE A 392 18.98 -24.18 -0.40
CA ILE A 392 18.76 -24.50 -1.82
C ILE A 392 18.91 -26.01 -2.08
N SER A 393 19.89 -26.66 -1.45
CA SER A 393 20.11 -28.10 -1.60
C SER A 393 18.97 -28.95 -1.03
N ASN A 394 18.35 -28.50 0.07
CA ASN A 394 17.24 -29.20 0.71
C ASN A 394 15.90 -29.06 -0.05
N ILE A 395 15.73 -28.00 -0.85
CA ILE A 395 14.54 -27.79 -1.68
C ILE A 395 14.57 -28.68 -2.94
N GLN A 396 15.76 -29.12 -3.37
CA GLN A 396 15.94 -29.95 -4.58
C GLN A 396 15.87 -31.46 -4.31
N THR A 397 15.75 -31.88 -3.06
CA THR A 397 15.55 -33.28 -2.62
C THR A 397 14.12 -33.48 -2.14
#